data_AF-A0A9D3S2N6-F1
#
_entry.id   AF-A0A9D3S2N6-F1
#
_cell.length_a   1.000
_cell.length_b   1.000
_cell.length_c   1.000
_cell.angle_alpha   90.00
_cell.angle_beta   90.00
_cell.angle_gamma   90.00
#
_symmetry.space_group_name_H-M   'P 1'
#
loop_
_entity.id
_entity.type
_entity.pdbx_description
1 polymer ?
#
loop_
_entity_poly.entity_id
_entity_poly.type
_entity_poly.pdbx_seq_one_letter_code
_entity_poly.pdbx_strand_id
1 'polypeptide(L)'
;MDPEEQELLNDYRYRSYSAVIEKALRNFESSSEWADLISSLGKLNKALQSNLKYSLLPKRLIICKRLAQCLHPALPSGVHLKALETYEVIFKIIGTKWLAKDLFIYSSGLFPLLSYAAMSVKPALLTLYERYFLPLQRALLPSLQAFTTGLLPGLEEGLEVYDRTDALLVKLSLLVGQQVFYGALWGSVLISPLVRLPASLFIVTHFDSTSSALQQRYMLGSDHRLVMKSVCLSLQDSNVLVQRNMLEILLNFFPFYSCLDPTEACIPMTRDDVVTIVSAASLTLLRRDMSLNRRLYAWLLGMDIKGNMQAPDPQLSRTLEEHTAFYFHKYSRQLLVQALISILQQRGEETDTESIVAYLRPFRIILSLLDKPEIGPQITGELMLEVVRAFYRYCREMLGEDV
;
A
#
# COMPACT_ATOMS: atom_id res chain seq x y z
N MET A 1 -14.73 31.07 10.47
CA MET A 1 -15.29 30.51 11.72
C MET A 1 -16.73 30.14 11.43
N ASP A 2 -17.17 29.00 11.93
CA ASP A 2 -18.53 28.50 11.67
C ASP A 2 -19.56 29.32 12.49
N PRO A 3 -20.77 29.61 11.99
CA PRO A 3 -21.76 30.42 12.72
C PRO A 3 -22.12 29.83 14.09
N GLU A 4 -22.20 28.50 14.18
CA GLU A 4 -22.45 27.75 15.43
C GLU A 4 -21.33 27.97 16.47
N GLU A 5 -20.08 28.15 16.02
CA GLU A 5 -18.95 28.45 16.90
C GLU A 5 -19.01 29.90 17.43
N GLN A 6 -19.50 30.85 16.63
CA GLN A 6 -19.68 32.24 17.05
C GLN A 6 -20.80 32.40 18.08
N GLU A 7 -21.91 31.69 17.90
CA GLU A 7 -23.02 31.70 18.87
C GLU A 7 -22.59 31.15 20.24
N LEU A 8 -21.82 30.05 20.24
CA LEU A 8 -21.29 29.46 21.47
C LEU A 8 -20.32 30.38 22.22
N LEU A 9 -19.53 31.20 21.51
CA LEU A 9 -18.63 32.17 22.15
C LEU A 9 -19.39 33.24 22.96
N ASN A 10 -20.64 33.53 22.61
CA ASN A 10 -21.47 34.46 23.36
C ASN A 10 -22.08 33.82 24.63
N ASP A 11 -22.24 32.49 24.65
CA ASP A 11 -22.76 31.74 25.80
C ASP A 11 -21.75 31.79 26.98
N TYR A 12 -22.18 32.36 28.10
CA TYR A 12 -21.38 32.43 29.33
C TYR A 12 -20.96 31.05 29.86
N ARG A 13 -21.85 30.04 29.78
CA ARG A 13 -21.54 28.68 30.26
C ARG A 13 -20.49 28.02 29.39
N TYR A 14 -20.51 28.28 28.07
CA TYR A 14 -19.48 27.79 27.15
C TYR A 14 -18.13 28.47 27.40
N ARG A 15 -18.12 29.79 27.63
CA ARG A 15 -16.89 30.52 28.02
C ARG A 15 -16.29 30.01 29.33
N SER A 16 -17.14 29.74 30.32
CA SER A 16 -16.71 29.13 31.59
C SER A 16 -16.11 27.74 31.37
N TYR A 17 -16.77 26.89 30.57
CA TYR A 17 -16.25 25.58 30.19
C TYR A 17 -14.91 25.67 29.46
N SER A 18 -14.76 26.61 28.51
CA SER A 18 -13.50 26.88 27.82
C SER A 18 -12.38 27.26 28.79
N ALA A 19 -12.66 28.06 29.83
CA ALA A 19 -11.66 28.44 30.83
C ALA A 19 -11.19 27.24 31.68
N VAL A 20 -12.10 26.31 32.02
CA VAL A 20 -11.76 25.06 32.71
C VAL A 20 -10.85 24.19 31.85
N ILE A 21 -11.17 24.07 30.55
CA ILE A 21 -10.36 23.31 29.58
C ILE A 21 -8.98 23.96 29.38
N GLU A 22 -8.90 25.29 29.24
CA GLU A 22 -7.62 26.00 29.16
C GLU A 22 -6.76 25.75 30.40
N LYS A 23 -7.35 25.82 31.60
CA LYS A 23 -6.64 25.52 32.84
C LYS A 23 -6.11 24.09 32.88
N ALA A 24 -6.88 23.12 32.37
CA ALA A 24 -6.42 21.74 32.25
C ALA A 24 -5.26 21.61 31.24
N LEU A 25 -5.35 22.29 30.10
CA LEU A 25 -4.32 22.26 29.04
C LEU A 25 -2.98 22.86 29.47
N ARG A 26 -2.96 23.87 30.36
CA ARG A 26 -1.71 24.43 30.89
C ARG A 26 -0.84 23.41 31.64
N ASN A 27 -1.41 22.34 32.19
CA ASN A 27 -0.61 21.29 32.86
C ASN A 27 0.33 20.55 31.88
N PHE A 28 0.00 20.50 30.59
CA PHE A 28 0.87 19.90 29.57
C PHE A 28 2.12 20.75 29.28
N GLU A 29 2.12 22.04 29.60
CA GLU A 29 3.26 22.94 29.39
C GLU A 29 4.33 22.79 30.47
N SER A 30 3.93 22.37 31.67
CA SER A 30 4.82 22.11 32.81
C SER A 30 5.18 20.64 32.97
N SER A 31 4.83 19.78 32.02
CA SER A 31 5.11 18.34 32.10
C SER A 31 6.57 18.07 31.72
N SER A 32 7.35 17.52 32.65
CA SER A 32 8.76 17.15 32.44
C SER A 32 8.94 15.64 32.27
N GLU A 33 8.08 14.84 32.89
CA GLU A 33 8.14 13.39 32.86
C GLU A 33 6.89 12.78 32.21
N TRP A 34 7.00 11.53 31.75
CA TRP A 34 5.88 10.81 31.16
C TRP A 34 4.72 10.62 32.16
N ALA A 35 4.99 10.52 33.46
CA ALA A 35 3.98 10.43 34.50
C ALA A 35 3.13 11.71 34.61
N ASP A 36 3.75 12.88 34.36
CA ASP A 36 3.04 14.17 34.32
C ASP A 36 2.02 14.23 33.19
N LEU A 37 2.32 13.58 32.06
CA LEU A 37 1.38 13.47 30.94
C LEU A 37 0.15 12.65 31.31
N ILE A 38 0.31 11.53 32.04
CA ILE A 38 -0.83 10.73 32.52
C ILE A 38 -1.71 11.57 33.47
N SER A 39 -1.08 12.30 34.40
CA SER A 39 -1.78 13.21 35.31
C SER A 39 -2.51 14.33 34.57
N SER A 40 -1.86 14.94 33.58
CA SER A 40 -2.42 16.00 32.73
C SER A 40 -3.60 15.51 31.88
N LEU A 41 -3.50 14.32 31.29
CA LEU A 41 -4.61 13.65 30.61
C LEU A 41 -5.76 13.35 31.57
N GLY A 42 -5.48 12.89 32.79
CA GLY A 42 -6.50 12.67 33.81
C GLY A 42 -7.26 13.96 34.20
N LYS A 43 -6.55 15.08 34.35
CA LYS A 43 -7.16 16.40 34.59
C LYS A 43 -7.99 16.86 33.39
N LEU A 44 -7.51 16.63 32.17
CA LEU A 44 -8.23 16.94 30.94
C LEU A 44 -9.51 16.11 30.81
N ASN A 45 -9.50 14.82 31.13
CA ASN A 45 -10.70 13.97 31.13
C ASN A 45 -11.78 14.51 32.07
N LYS A 46 -11.39 14.88 33.30
CA LYS A 46 -12.31 15.50 34.26
C LYS A 46 -12.87 16.82 33.75
N ALA A 47 -12.02 17.65 33.13
CA ALA A 47 -12.46 18.91 32.53
C ALA A 47 -13.47 18.67 31.41
N LEU A 48 -13.18 17.76 30.46
CA LEU A 48 -14.08 17.41 29.35
C LEU A 48 -15.44 16.90 29.82
N GLN A 49 -15.46 16.10 30.90
CA GLN A 49 -16.69 15.55 31.46
C GLN A 49 -17.46 16.54 32.35
N SER A 50 -16.89 17.70 32.68
CA SER A 50 -17.57 18.71 33.50
C SER A 50 -18.79 19.33 32.81
N ASN A 51 -18.86 19.26 31.48
CA ASN A 51 -19.99 19.77 30.72
C ASN A 51 -20.24 18.98 29.42
N LEU A 52 -21.14 17.99 29.50
CA LEU A 52 -21.52 17.12 28.39
C LEU A 52 -22.58 17.73 27.45
N LYS A 53 -23.05 18.95 27.73
CA LYS A 53 -24.10 19.60 26.92
C LYS A 53 -23.58 20.02 25.53
N TYR A 54 -22.31 20.38 25.44
CA TYR A 54 -21.72 20.93 24.23
C TYR A 54 -20.99 19.86 23.42
N SER A 55 -21.47 19.59 22.21
CA SER A 55 -20.80 18.69 21.27
C SER A 55 -19.61 19.35 20.56
N LEU A 56 -19.57 20.69 20.47
CA LEU A 56 -18.40 21.42 19.99
C LEU A 56 -17.43 21.65 21.16
N LEU A 57 -16.24 21.05 21.08
CA LEU A 57 -15.26 21.20 22.14
C LEU A 57 -14.49 22.53 22.03
N PRO A 58 -14.36 23.28 23.14
CA PRO A 58 -13.49 24.45 23.17
C PRO A 58 -12.04 24.01 23.00
N LYS A 59 -11.24 24.81 22.29
CA LYS A 59 -9.80 24.55 22.05
C LYS A 59 -9.49 23.18 21.44
N ARG A 60 -10.42 22.59 20.67
CA ARG A 60 -10.27 21.26 20.03
C ARG A 60 -8.94 21.07 19.30
N LEU A 61 -8.42 22.09 18.62
CA LEU A 61 -7.12 22.03 17.93
C LEU A 61 -5.95 21.80 18.90
N ILE A 62 -5.96 22.47 20.06
CA ILE A 62 -4.90 22.33 21.07
C ILE A 62 -5.02 20.98 21.76
N ILE A 63 -6.26 20.56 22.09
CA ILE A 63 -6.54 19.22 22.64
C ILE A 63 -5.97 18.15 21.72
N CYS A 64 -6.31 18.18 20.42
CA CYS A 64 -5.84 17.18 19.45
C CYS A 64 -4.31 17.17 19.33
N LYS A 65 -3.66 18.35 19.31
CA LYS A 65 -2.20 18.45 19.29
C LYS A 65 -1.57 17.79 20.51
N ARG A 66 -2.09 18.04 21.72
CA ARG A 66 -1.57 17.42 22.95
C ARG A 66 -1.80 15.91 22.95
N LEU A 67 -2.95 15.44 22.49
CA LEU A 67 -3.22 14.01 22.38
C LEU A 67 -2.30 13.31 21.38
N ALA A 68 -2.07 13.91 20.20
CA ALA A 68 -1.12 13.36 19.24
C ALA A 68 0.31 13.31 19.80
N GLN A 69 0.73 14.32 20.57
CA GLN A 69 2.01 14.30 21.28
C GLN A 69 2.08 13.16 22.31
N CYS A 70 0.99 12.90 23.05
CA CYS A 70 0.91 11.78 23.99
C CYS A 70 0.96 10.41 23.30
N LEU A 71 0.78 10.34 21.98
CA LEU A 71 0.92 9.12 21.19
C LEU A 71 2.30 8.96 20.53
N HIS A 72 3.28 9.83 20.85
CA HIS A 72 4.62 9.75 20.27
C HIS A 72 5.31 8.39 20.57
N PRO A 73 6.08 7.80 19.62
CA PRO A 73 6.73 6.50 19.80
C PRO A 73 7.68 6.42 21.00
N ALA A 74 8.30 7.53 21.39
CA ALA A 74 9.22 7.60 22.52
C ALA A 74 8.52 7.55 23.91
N LEU A 75 7.19 7.58 23.96
CA LEU A 75 6.43 7.55 25.21
C LEU A 75 5.99 6.12 25.56
N PRO A 76 5.88 5.79 26.86
CA PRO A 76 5.51 4.45 27.28
C PRO A 76 4.02 4.14 27.04
N SER A 77 3.70 2.84 26.97
CA SER A 77 2.35 2.33 26.69
C SER A 77 1.28 2.87 27.65
N GLY A 78 1.63 3.16 28.91
CA GLY A 78 0.71 3.78 29.88
C GLY A 78 0.21 5.16 29.45
N VAL A 79 1.08 5.98 28.83
CA VAL A 79 0.67 7.29 28.29
C VAL A 79 -0.23 7.10 27.07
N HIS A 80 0.13 6.15 26.18
CA HIS A 80 -0.69 5.83 25.01
C HIS A 80 -2.09 5.39 25.41
N LEU A 81 -2.23 4.43 26.32
CA LEU A 81 -3.52 3.93 26.82
C LEU A 81 -4.37 5.07 27.41
N LYS A 82 -3.74 5.95 28.21
CA LYS A 82 -4.46 7.09 28.79
C LYS A 82 -4.90 8.11 27.75
N ALA A 83 -4.10 8.31 26.70
CA ALA A 83 -4.48 9.15 25.57
C ALA A 83 -5.65 8.53 24.79
N LEU A 84 -5.63 7.22 24.54
CA LEU A 84 -6.74 6.51 23.88
C LEU A 84 -8.05 6.57 24.69
N GLU A 85 -7.99 6.46 26.01
CA GLU A 85 -9.15 6.71 26.90
C GLU A 85 -9.69 8.14 26.73
N THR A 86 -8.79 9.12 26.61
CA THR A 86 -9.17 10.52 26.40
C THR A 86 -9.83 10.74 25.04
N TYR A 87 -9.30 10.11 23.97
CA TYR A 87 -9.96 10.07 22.66
C TYR A 87 -11.35 9.46 22.76
N GLU A 88 -11.53 8.36 23.50
CA GLU A 88 -12.83 7.73 23.69
C GLU A 88 -13.84 8.69 24.35
N VAL A 89 -13.43 9.40 25.41
CA VAL A 89 -14.25 10.42 26.07
C VAL A 89 -14.67 11.50 25.08
N ILE A 90 -13.73 12.00 24.28
CA ILE A 90 -14.01 13.02 23.26
C ILE A 90 -15.02 12.50 22.24
N PHE A 91 -14.80 11.30 21.69
CA PHE A 91 -15.69 10.76 20.64
C PHE A 91 -17.11 10.50 21.16
N LYS A 92 -17.27 10.13 22.44
CA LYS A 92 -18.59 10.05 23.10
C LYS A 92 -19.29 11.40 23.21
N ILE A 93 -18.55 12.49 23.45
CA ILE A 93 -19.10 13.84 23.60
C ILE A 93 -19.47 14.44 22.23
N ILE A 94 -18.57 14.37 21.25
CA ILE A 94 -18.74 15.06 19.96
C ILE A 94 -19.67 14.30 19.00
N GLY A 95 -19.73 12.97 19.14
CA GLY A 95 -20.52 12.10 18.26
C GLY A 95 -19.98 12.03 16.82
N THR A 96 -20.66 11.25 15.97
CA THR A 96 -20.21 10.96 14.60
C THR A 96 -20.18 12.20 13.70
N LYS A 97 -21.15 13.12 13.85
CA LYS A 97 -21.24 14.34 13.03
C LYS A 97 -19.99 15.22 13.16
N TRP A 98 -19.57 15.51 14.39
CA TRP A 98 -18.39 16.35 14.63
C TRP A 98 -17.09 15.60 14.40
N LEU A 99 -17.05 14.30 14.70
CA LEU A 99 -15.89 13.47 14.38
C LEU A 99 -15.62 13.44 12.87
N ALA A 100 -16.65 13.31 12.02
CA ALA A 100 -16.50 13.37 10.57
C ALA A 100 -15.96 14.73 10.10
N LYS A 101 -16.49 15.83 10.67
CA LYS A 101 -16.11 17.19 10.29
C LYS A 101 -14.66 17.53 10.66
N ASP A 102 -14.24 17.11 11.84
CA ASP A 102 -12.90 17.37 12.39
C ASP A 102 -12.00 16.12 12.27
N LEU A 103 -12.28 15.22 11.32
CA LEU A 103 -11.63 13.91 11.21
C LEU A 103 -10.11 14.01 11.15
N PHE A 104 -9.59 14.96 10.36
CA PHE A 104 -8.16 15.16 10.17
C PHE A 104 -7.42 15.47 11.48
N ILE A 105 -7.98 16.33 12.34
CA ILE A 105 -7.30 16.75 13.56
C ILE A 105 -7.24 15.59 14.58
N TYR A 106 -8.30 14.80 14.68
CA TYR A 106 -8.34 13.65 15.58
C TYR A 106 -7.50 12.47 15.08
N SER A 107 -7.38 12.30 13.77
CA SER A 107 -6.68 11.17 13.15
C SER A 107 -5.16 11.28 13.19
N SER A 108 -4.62 12.51 13.27
CA SER A 108 -3.19 12.80 13.14
C SER A 108 -2.26 11.97 14.03
N GLY A 109 -2.63 11.78 15.30
CA GLY A 109 -1.90 10.91 16.23
C GLY A 109 -2.34 9.45 16.21
N LEU A 110 -3.61 9.18 15.87
CA LEU A 110 -4.17 7.83 15.93
C LEU A 110 -3.67 6.94 14.80
N PHE A 111 -3.69 7.40 13.55
CA PHE A 111 -3.38 6.54 12.39
C PHE A 111 -1.95 5.98 12.41
N PRO A 112 -0.91 6.74 12.78
CA PRO A 112 0.44 6.19 12.83
C PRO A 112 0.65 5.16 13.96
N LEU A 113 -0.15 5.24 15.04
CA LEU A 113 0.10 4.57 16.31
C LEU A 113 0.28 3.05 16.19
N LEU A 114 -0.50 2.40 15.33
CA LEU A 114 -0.50 0.94 15.22
C LEU A 114 0.87 0.35 14.84
N SER A 115 1.70 1.12 14.11
CA SER A 115 3.00 0.67 13.62
C SER A 115 4.09 0.54 14.70
N TYR A 116 3.99 1.33 15.78
CA TYR A 116 5.02 1.36 16.83
C TYR A 116 4.49 1.15 18.24
N ALA A 117 3.16 1.06 18.42
CA ALA A 117 2.58 0.85 19.74
C ALA A 117 2.89 -0.54 20.29
N ALA A 118 3.08 -0.61 21.62
CA ALA A 118 3.22 -1.89 22.32
C ALA A 118 1.99 -2.79 22.11
N MET A 119 2.20 -4.12 22.18
CA MET A 119 1.13 -5.11 21.97
C MET A 119 -0.09 -4.90 22.87
N SER A 120 0.11 -4.42 24.10
CA SER A 120 -0.98 -4.10 25.03
C SER A 120 -1.85 -2.90 24.61
N VAL A 121 -1.36 -2.03 23.72
CA VAL A 121 -2.05 -0.82 23.24
C VAL A 121 -2.86 -1.09 21.98
N LYS A 122 -2.37 -1.96 21.09
CA LYS A 122 -3.01 -2.24 19.78
C LYS A 122 -4.48 -2.65 19.91
N PRO A 123 -4.92 -3.51 20.86
CA PRO A 123 -6.33 -3.86 21.03
C PRO A 123 -7.23 -2.66 21.42
N ALA A 124 -6.71 -1.73 22.23
CA ALA A 124 -7.45 -0.53 22.62
C ALA A 124 -7.62 0.43 21.42
N LEU A 125 -6.59 0.56 20.58
CA LEU A 125 -6.64 1.36 19.36
C LEU A 125 -7.64 0.78 18.35
N LEU A 126 -7.59 -0.52 18.09
CA LEU A 126 -8.54 -1.18 17.18
C LEU A 126 -10.00 -1.03 17.66
N THR A 127 -10.22 -1.07 18.97
CA THR A 127 -11.55 -0.83 19.57
C THR A 127 -12.06 0.59 19.26
N LEU A 128 -11.20 1.60 19.30
CA LEU A 128 -11.57 2.96 18.90
C LEU A 128 -11.95 3.05 17.42
N TYR A 129 -11.19 2.41 16.55
CA TYR A 129 -11.48 2.39 15.12
C TYR A 129 -12.82 1.72 14.82
N GLU A 130 -13.05 0.55 15.40
CA GLU A 130 -14.30 -0.20 15.23
C GLU A 130 -15.52 0.58 15.74
N ARG A 131 -15.38 1.22 16.91
CA ARG A 131 -16.50 1.88 17.60
C ARG A 131 -16.81 3.28 17.08
N TYR A 132 -15.81 4.02 16.61
CA TYR A 132 -15.99 5.44 16.25
C TYR A 132 -15.64 5.78 14.81
N PHE A 133 -14.69 5.07 14.17
CA PHE A 133 -14.32 5.34 12.78
C PHE A 133 -15.19 4.57 11.79
N LEU A 134 -15.39 3.26 11.96
CA LEU A 134 -16.25 2.49 11.04
C LEU A 134 -17.67 3.06 10.89
N PRO A 135 -18.34 3.55 11.97
CA PRO A 135 -19.66 4.16 11.82
C PRO A 135 -19.70 5.45 10.98
N LEU A 136 -18.55 6.07 10.69
CA LEU A 136 -18.48 7.23 9.79
C LEU A 136 -18.71 6.83 8.32
N GLN A 137 -18.48 5.56 7.95
CA GLN A 137 -18.70 5.03 6.61
C GLN A 137 -18.05 5.92 5.53
N ARG A 138 -18.84 6.40 4.54
CA ARG A 138 -18.38 7.29 3.47
C ARG A 138 -17.88 8.65 3.95
N ALA A 139 -18.13 9.06 5.19
CA ALA A 139 -17.49 10.26 5.74
C ALA A 139 -15.98 10.07 5.99
N LEU A 140 -15.46 8.84 5.95
CA LEU A 140 -14.03 8.55 6.01
C LEU A 140 -13.27 8.86 4.73
N LEU A 141 -13.95 9.03 3.59
CA LEU A 141 -13.31 9.16 2.28
C LEU A 141 -12.17 10.19 2.23
N PRO A 142 -12.28 11.40 2.85
CA PRO A 142 -11.20 12.38 2.84
C PRO A 142 -9.90 11.91 3.51
N SER A 143 -9.97 10.94 4.42
CA SER A 143 -8.81 10.39 5.13
C SER A 143 -8.63 8.89 4.92
N LEU A 144 -9.34 8.29 3.95
CA LEU A 144 -9.40 6.84 3.78
C LEU A 144 -8.03 6.23 3.51
N GLN A 145 -7.23 6.85 2.65
CA GLN A 145 -5.88 6.39 2.36
C GLN A 145 -4.99 6.45 3.60
N ALA A 146 -5.03 7.54 4.36
CA ALA A 146 -4.25 7.66 5.60
C ALA A 146 -4.70 6.63 6.65
N PHE A 147 -6.02 6.38 6.74
CA PHE A 147 -6.57 5.37 7.65
C PHE A 147 -6.16 3.96 7.25
N THR A 148 -6.24 3.65 5.96
CA THR A 148 -5.82 2.36 5.39
C THR A 148 -4.33 2.14 5.65
N THR A 149 -3.47 3.13 5.34
CA THR A 149 -2.04 3.08 5.65
C THR A 149 -1.77 2.83 7.13
N GLY A 150 -2.53 3.46 8.03
CA GLY A 150 -2.40 3.29 9.48
C GLY A 150 -2.83 1.92 10.01
N LEU A 151 -3.72 1.22 9.30
CA LEU A 151 -4.20 -0.11 9.66
C LEU A 151 -3.28 -1.24 9.19
N LEU A 152 -2.61 -1.06 8.04
CA LEU A 152 -1.76 -2.09 7.42
C LEU A 152 -0.69 -2.71 8.33
N PRO A 153 -0.02 -1.97 9.25
CA PRO A 153 0.92 -2.56 10.20
C PRO A 153 0.29 -3.59 11.15
N GLY A 154 -1.04 -3.63 11.30
CA GLY A 154 -1.72 -4.68 12.04
C GLY A 154 -1.77 -6.02 11.32
N LEU A 155 -1.42 -6.07 10.02
CA LEU A 155 -1.34 -7.28 9.20
C LEU A 155 0.09 -7.85 9.10
N GLU A 156 1.00 -7.49 10.01
CA GLU A 156 2.29 -8.18 10.10
C GLU A 156 2.08 -9.61 10.62
N GLU A 157 2.71 -10.59 9.97
CA GLU A 157 2.59 -12.00 10.34
C GLU A 157 3.04 -12.23 11.80
N GLY A 158 2.26 -13.03 12.53
CA GLY A 158 2.54 -13.36 13.93
C GLY A 158 2.02 -12.35 14.96
N LEU A 159 1.37 -11.27 14.55
CA LEU A 159 0.69 -10.37 15.48
C LEU A 159 -0.63 -10.96 15.99
N GLU A 160 -0.86 -10.90 17.30
CA GLU A 160 -2.14 -11.27 17.93
C GLU A 160 -3.34 -10.46 17.39
N VAL A 161 -3.08 -9.28 16.82
CA VAL A 161 -4.10 -8.39 16.26
C VAL A 161 -4.35 -8.61 14.77
N TYR A 162 -3.68 -9.59 14.14
CA TYR A 162 -3.75 -9.83 12.70
C TYR A 162 -5.19 -10.07 12.23
N ASP A 163 -5.84 -11.12 12.73
CA ASP A 163 -7.19 -11.52 12.29
C ASP A 163 -8.22 -10.40 12.53
N ARG A 164 -8.06 -9.67 13.63
CA ARG A 164 -8.93 -8.53 13.97
C ARG A 164 -8.73 -7.37 13.01
N THR A 165 -7.48 -7.09 12.63
CA THR A 165 -7.15 -6.02 11.66
C THR A 165 -7.64 -6.38 10.27
N ASP A 166 -7.47 -7.64 9.86
CA ASP A 166 -7.95 -8.16 8.58
C ASP A 166 -9.48 -8.00 8.46
N ALA A 167 -10.22 -8.49 9.46
CA ALA A 167 -11.67 -8.34 9.51
C ALA A 167 -12.12 -6.87 9.51
N LEU A 168 -11.37 -5.98 10.17
CA LEU A 168 -11.63 -4.55 10.17
C LEU A 168 -11.47 -3.95 8.77
N LEU A 169 -10.41 -4.29 8.04
CA LEU A 169 -10.17 -3.83 6.67
C LEU A 169 -11.22 -4.35 5.69
N VAL A 170 -11.61 -5.63 5.80
CA VAL A 170 -12.71 -6.20 5.03
C VAL A 170 -14.00 -5.43 5.28
N LYS A 171 -14.35 -5.20 6.55
CA LYS A 171 -15.56 -4.42 6.92
C LYS A 171 -15.48 -2.98 6.42
N LEU A 172 -14.33 -2.33 6.53
CA LEU A 172 -14.10 -0.99 6.01
C LEU A 172 -14.35 -0.94 4.50
N SER A 173 -13.84 -1.93 3.74
CA SER A 173 -14.02 -2.01 2.29
C SER A 173 -15.50 -2.05 1.89
N LEU A 174 -16.33 -2.77 2.64
CA LEU A 174 -17.78 -2.85 2.39
C LEU A 174 -18.50 -1.52 2.69
N LEU A 175 -18.09 -0.81 3.75
CA LEU A 175 -18.74 0.43 4.21
C LEU A 175 -18.43 1.65 3.32
N VAL A 176 -17.19 1.75 2.80
CA VAL A 176 -16.80 2.86 1.93
C VAL A 176 -16.99 2.57 0.44
N GLY A 177 -17.16 1.29 0.10
CA GLY A 177 -17.20 0.78 -1.26
C GLY A 177 -15.86 0.16 -1.65
N GLN A 178 -15.89 -1.11 -2.08
CA GLN A 178 -14.68 -1.91 -2.28
C GLN A 178 -13.72 -1.27 -3.27
N GLN A 179 -14.21 -0.80 -4.42
CA GLN A 179 -13.37 -0.14 -5.42
C GLN A 179 -12.66 1.11 -4.87
N VAL A 180 -13.33 1.88 -4.01
CA VAL A 180 -12.74 3.09 -3.40
C VAL A 180 -11.69 2.71 -2.35
N PHE A 181 -11.97 1.66 -1.57
CA PHE A 181 -11.02 1.10 -0.61
C PHE A 181 -9.74 0.59 -1.29
N TYR A 182 -9.85 -0.21 -2.34
CA TYR A 182 -8.66 -0.71 -3.05
C TYR A 182 -7.89 0.41 -3.75
N GLY A 183 -8.58 1.46 -4.24
CA GLY A 183 -7.91 2.67 -4.74
C GLY A 183 -7.05 3.34 -3.64
N ALA A 184 -7.58 3.46 -2.43
CA ALA A 184 -6.83 3.96 -1.28
C ALA A 184 -5.66 3.02 -0.89
N LEU A 185 -5.87 1.70 -0.93
CA LEU A 185 -4.85 0.69 -0.66
C LEU A 185 -3.67 0.80 -1.65
N TRP A 186 -3.94 0.88 -2.96
CA TRP A 186 -2.91 1.10 -3.97
C TRP A 186 -2.22 2.46 -3.80
N GLY A 187 -2.96 3.49 -3.40
CA GLY A 187 -2.39 4.77 -2.98
C GLY A 187 -1.36 4.62 -1.86
N SER A 188 -1.65 3.81 -0.85
CA SER A 188 -0.71 3.51 0.25
C SER A 188 0.53 2.78 -0.25
N VAL A 189 0.36 1.78 -1.14
CA VAL A 189 1.46 1.02 -1.77
C VAL A 189 2.40 1.92 -2.56
N LEU A 190 1.85 2.90 -3.30
CA LEU A 190 2.64 3.86 -4.08
C LEU A 190 3.59 4.67 -3.18
N ILE A 191 3.06 5.22 -2.08
CA ILE A 191 3.74 6.27 -1.31
C ILE A 191 4.68 5.70 -0.25
N SER A 192 4.41 4.53 0.33
CA SER A 192 5.17 4.02 1.47
C SER A 192 5.64 2.57 1.26
N PRO A 193 6.96 2.32 1.13
CA PRO A 193 7.53 0.97 1.07
C PRO A 193 7.16 0.09 2.27
N LEU A 194 7.08 0.69 3.47
CA LEU A 194 6.83 -0.03 4.73
C LEU A 194 5.50 -0.77 4.75
N VAL A 195 4.51 -0.30 3.99
CA VAL A 195 3.17 -0.90 3.97
C VAL A 195 2.92 -1.79 2.75
N ARG A 196 3.87 -1.89 1.81
CA ARG A 196 3.71 -2.69 0.59
C ARG A 196 3.55 -4.17 0.89
N LEU A 197 4.29 -4.70 1.87
CA LEU A 197 4.16 -6.10 2.26
C LEU A 197 2.77 -6.43 2.81
N PRO A 198 2.29 -5.80 3.90
CA PRO A 198 0.96 -6.10 4.41
C PRO A 198 -0.15 -5.79 3.40
N ALA A 199 -0.04 -4.72 2.59
CA ALA A 199 -1.03 -4.41 1.56
C ALA A 199 -1.10 -5.47 0.45
N SER A 200 0.06 -5.89 -0.07
CA SER A 200 0.14 -6.91 -1.12
C SER A 200 -0.34 -8.27 -0.61
N LEU A 201 -0.01 -8.61 0.64
CA LEU A 201 -0.49 -9.81 1.29
C LEU A 201 -2.01 -9.79 1.41
N PHE A 202 -2.60 -8.68 1.87
CA PHE A 202 -4.04 -8.51 1.96
C PHE A 202 -4.74 -8.71 0.60
N ILE A 203 -4.17 -8.21 -0.50
CA ILE A 203 -4.77 -8.45 -1.83
C ILE A 203 -4.72 -9.95 -2.16
N VAL A 204 -3.56 -10.60 -1.97
CA VAL A 204 -3.36 -12.02 -2.28
C VAL A 204 -4.25 -12.93 -1.44
N THR A 205 -4.47 -12.63 -0.17
CA THR A 205 -5.31 -13.44 0.72
C THR A 205 -6.81 -13.31 0.43
N HIS A 206 -7.23 -12.21 -0.21
CA HIS A 206 -8.65 -11.90 -0.42
C HIS A 206 -9.15 -12.03 -1.86
N PHE A 207 -8.27 -12.19 -2.86
CA PHE A 207 -8.75 -12.59 -4.19
C PHE A 207 -8.97 -14.10 -4.24
N ASP A 208 -10.04 -14.52 -4.90
CA ASP A 208 -10.34 -15.91 -5.16
C ASP A 208 -9.69 -16.33 -6.49
N SER A 209 -8.67 -17.19 -6.40
CA SER A 209 -7.96 -17.75 -7.57
C SER A 209 -8.85 -18.63 -8.48
N THR A 210 -10.03 -19.04 -8.02
CA THR A 210 -10.97 -19.85 -8.81
C THR A 210 -12.00 -19.01 -9.56
N SER A 211 -12.22 -17.77 -9.11
CA SER A 211 -13.15 -16.82 -9.72
C SER A 211 -12.48 -16.04 -10.86
N SER A 212 -13.27 -15.56 -11.81
CA SER A 212 -12.74 -14.75 -12.90
C SER A 212 -12.18 -13.42 -12.39
N ALA A 213 -11.02 -13.00 -12.92
CA ALA A 213 -10.39 -11.74 -12.57
C ALA A 213 -11.30 -10.51 -12.85
N LEU A 214 -12.15 -10.59 -13.89
CA LEU A 214 -13.12 -9.54 -14.23
C LEU A 214 -14.16 -9.31 -13.14
N GLN A 215 -14.60 -10.36 -12.46
CA GLN A 215 -15.57 -10.27 -11.35
C GLN A 215 -14.94 -9.57 -10.13
N GLN A 216 -13.62 -9.66 -10.00
CA GLN A 216 -12.84 -9.13 -8.89
C GLN A 216 -12.09 -7.84 -9.25
N ARG A 217 -12.37 -7.24 -10.41
CA ARG A 217 -11.67 -6.03 -10.90
C ARG A 217 -11.78 -4.83 -9.94
N TYR A 218 -12.76 -4.83 -9.03
CA TYR A 218 -12.87 -3.81 -7.98
C TYR A 218 -11.61 -3.75 -7.11
N MET A 219 -10.84 -4.83 -7.01
CA MET A 219 -9.56 -4.90 -6.28
C MET A 219 -8.44 -4.07 -6.93
N LEU A 220 -8.63 -3.66 -8.18
CA LEU A 220 -7.72 -2.75 -8.91
C LEU A 220 -8.14 -1.28 -8.76
N GLY A 221 -9.16 -0.98 -7.94
CA GLY A 221 -9.62 0.39 -7.73
C GLY A 221 -10.16 1.07 -9.00
N SER A 222 -10.11 2.40 -9.03
CA SER A 222 -10.62 3.22 -10.14
C SER A 222 -9.54 3.96 -10.92
N ASP A 223 -8.36 4.16 -10.33
CA ASP A 223 -7.22 4.82 -10.99
C ASP A 223 -6.22 3.77 -11.48
N HIS A 224 -6.31 3.43 -12.77
CA HIS A 224 -5.46 2.43 -13.38
C HIS A 224 -3.98 2.85 -13.41
N ARG A 225 -3.70 4.15 -13.60
CA ARG A 225 -2.32 4.67 -13.61
C ARG A 225 -1.67 4.53 -12.24
N LEU A 226 -2.45 4.77 -11.19
CA LEU A 226 -2.01 4.54 -9.81
C LEU A 226 -1.63 3.08 -9.58
N VAL A 227 -2.48 2.13 -9.99
CA VAL A 227 -2.18 0.69 -9.87
C VAL A 227 -0.90 0.33 -10.60
N MET A 228 -0.76 0.71 -11.87
CA MET A 228 0.42 0.37 -12.67
C MET A 228 1.71 0.88 -12.04
N LYS A 229 1.73 2.15 -11.59
CA LYS A 229 2.90 2.71 -10.89
C LYS A 229 3.19 1.96 -9.58
N SER A 230 2.16 1.64 -8.81
CA SER A 230 2.28 0.92 -7.54
C SER A 230 2.84 -0.49 -7.73
N VAL A 231 2.36 -1.21 -8.76
CA VAL A 231 2.83 -2.54 -9.14
C VAL A 231 4.29 -2.48 -9.58
N CYS A 232 4.67 -1.55 -10.48
CA CYS A 232 6.04 -1.40 -10.95
C CYS A 232 7.04 -1.10 -9.82
N LEU A 233 6.68 -0.22 -8.88
CA LEU A 233 7.51 0.08 -7.70
C LEU A 233 7.61 -1.11 -6.75
N SER A 234 6.52 -1.88 -6.61
CA SER A 234 6.49 -3.04 -5.71
C SER A 234 7.25 -4.26 -6.28
N LEU A 235 7.29 -4.42 -7.60
CA LEU A 235 8.13 -5.44 -8.27
C LEU A 235 9.64 -5.16 -8.10
N GLN A 236 9.99 -3.90 -7.86
CA GLN A 236 11.37 -3.46 -7.61
C GLN A 236 11.66 -3.26 -6.12
N ASP A 237 10.76 -3.69 -5.23
CA ASP A 237 10.89 -3.48 -3.80
C ASP A 237 12.14 -4.17 -3.22
N SER A 238 12.66 -3.64 -2.11
CA SER A 238 13.80 -4.26 -1.42
C SER A 238 13.43 -5.62 -0.82
N ASN A 239 12.16 -5.81 -0.44
CA ASN A 239 11.63 -7.02 0.16
C ASN A 239 11.11 -8.03 -0.90
N VAL A 240 11.71 -9.22 -0.91
CA VAL A 240 11.38 -10.32 -1.83
C VAL A 240 9.91 -10.76 -1.70
N LEU A 241 9.31 -10.71 -0.51
CA LEU A 241 7.92 -11.11 -0.30
C LEU A 241 6.94 -10.14 -0.98
N VAL A 242 7.27 -8.85 -1.06
CA VAL A 242 6.48 -7.87 -1.82
C VAL A 242 6.50 -8.23 -3.30
N GLN A 243 7.69 -8.49 -3.84
CA GLN A 243 7.87 -8.90 -5.24
C GLN A 243 7.08 -10.19 -5.52
N ARG A 244 7.14 -11.17 -4.60
CA ARG A 244 6.41 -12.44 -4.71
C ARG A 244 4.90 -12.21 -4.81
N ASN A 245 4.34 -11.43 -3.88
CA ASN A 245 2.90 -11.15 -3.86
C ASN A 245 2.47 -10.35 -5.10
N MET A 246 3.31 -9.45 -5.60
CA MET A 246 3.03 -8.71 -6.84
C MET A 246 3.00 -9.62 -8.07
N LEU A 247 3.94 -10.56 -8.20
CA LEU A 247 3.91 -11.53 -9.31
C LEU A 247 2.66 -12.40 -9.27
N GLU A 248 2.13 -12.70 -8.09
CA GLU A 248 0.88 -13.43 -7.91
C GLU A 248 -0.36 -12.59 -8.28
N ILE A 249 -0.35 -11.29 -7.95
CA ILE A 249 -1.35 -10.33 -8.44
C ILE A 249 -1.29 -10.22 -9.97
N LEU A 250 -0.10 -10.21 -10.58
CA LEU A 250 0.07 -10.19 -12.03
C LEU A 250 -0.49 -11.45 -12.70
N LEU A 251 -0.20 -12.62 -12.14
CA LEU A 251 -0.74 -13.91 -12.60
C LEU A 251 -2.27 -13.91 -12.60
N ASN A 252 -2.88 -13.35 -11.55
CA ASN A 252 -4.33 -13.34 -11.41
C ASN A 252 -5.02 -12.27 -12.28
N PHE A 253 -4.57 -11.01 -12.20
CA PHE A 253 -5.29 -9.88 -12.78
C PHE A 253 -4.79 -9.45 -14.17
N PHE A 254 -3.57 -9.85 -14.54
CA PHE A 254 -2.89 -9.34 -15.74
C PHE A 254 -2.30 -10.46 -16.62
N PRO A 255 -3.03 -11.55 -16.93
CA PRO A 255 -2.47 -12.57 -17.82
C PRO A 255 -2.36 -12.03 -19.26
N PHE A 256 -1.28 -12.36 -19.96
CA PHE A 256 -0.96 -11.76 -21.27
C PHE A 256 -2.01 -12.00 -22.36
N TYR A 257 -2.77 -13.09 -22.27
CA TYR A 257 -3.79 -13.41 -23.26
C TYR A 257 -5.01 -12.47 -23.23
N SER A 258 -5.29 -11.85 -22.09
CA SER A 258 -6.44 -10.94 -21.92
C SER A 258 -6.03 -9.49 -21.64
N CYS A 259 -4.79 -9.24 -21.19
CA CYS A 259 -4.40 -7.92 -20.69
C CYS A 259 -4.41 -6.79 -21.75
N LEU A 260 -4.34 -7.14 -23.04
CA LEU A 260 -4.44 -6.21 -24.16
C LEU A 260 -5.80 -6.26 -24.87
N ASP A 261 -6.66 -7.22 -24.52
CA ASP A 261 -7.99 -7.34 -25.10
C ASP A 261 -8.96 -6.41 -24.36
N PRO A 262 -9.54 -5.39 -25.02
CA PRO A 262 -10.46 -4.45 -24.37
C PRO A 262 -11.71 -5.11 -23.73
N THR A 263 -12.07 -6.31 -24.17
CA THR A 263 -13.25 -7.05 -23.69
C THR A 263 -12.95 -7.96 -22.50
N GLU A 264 -11.72 -8.48 -22.41
CA GLU A 264 -11.31 -9.41 -21.35
C GLU A 264 -10.40 -8.78 -20.29
N ALA A 265 -9.78 -7.62 -20.57
CA ALA A 265 -8.87 -6.97 -19.64
C ALA A 265 -9.58 -6.45 -18.38
N CYS A 266 -8.98 -6.68 -17.21
CA CYS A 266 -9.49 -6.16 -15.94
C CYS A 266 -9.49 -4.62 -15.89
N ILE A 267 -8.47 -4.01 -16.49
CA ILE A 267 -8.32 -2.57 -16.67
C ILE A 267 -7.81 -2.28 -18.09
N PRO A 268 -8.24 -1.17 -18.73
CA PRO A 268 -7.66 -0.72 -20.00
C PRO A 268 -6.18 -0.42 -19.83
N MET A 269 -5.34 -1.09 -20.62
CA MET A 269 -3.90 -0.86 -20.68
C MET A 269 -3.45 -0.72 -22.12
N THR A 270 -2.46 0.13 -22.34
CA THR A 270 -1.75 0.19 -23.61
C THR A 270 -0.66 -0.87 -23.66
N ARG A 271 -0.14 -1.13 -24.86
CA ARG A 271 1.02 -2.01 -25.03
C ARG A 271 2.23 -1.51 -24.23
N ASP A 272 2.46 -0.20 -24.20
CA ASP A 272 3.58 0.42 -23.48
C ASP A 272 3.45 0.26 -21.95
N ASP A 273 2.22 0.32 -21.43
CA ASP A 273 1.94 0.04 -20.01
C ASP A 273 2.34 -1.39 -19.65
N VAL A 274 1.94 -2.37 -20.46
CA VAL A 274 2.28 -3.78 -20.24
C VAL A 274 3.78 -3.99 -20.35
N VAL A 275 4.44 -3.41 -21.36
CA VAL A 275 5.91 -3.45 -21.51
C VAL A 275 6.61 -2.87 -20.27
N THR A 276 6.08 -1.80 -19.68
CA THR A 276 6.61 -1.20 -18.44
C THR A 276 6.52 -2.18 -17.27
N ILE A 277 5.37 -2.85 -17.11
CA ILE A 277 5.18 -3.86 -16.06
C ILE A 277 6.11 -5.07 -16.29
N VAL A 278 6.20 -5.57 -17.52
CA VAL A 278 7.11 -6.67 -17.87
C VAL A 278 8.57 -6.30 -17.63
N SER A 279 8.95 -5.06 -17.90
CA SER A 279 10.29 -4.56 -17.61
C SER A 279 10.57 -4.60 -16.10
N ALA A 280 9.66 -4.05 -15.29
CA ALA A 280 9.78 -4.07 -13.84
C ALA A 280 9.80 -5.50 -13.28
N ALA A 281 8.96 -6.40 -13.81
CA ALA A 281 8.91 -7.80 -13.40
C ALA A 281 10.19 -8.56 -13.78
N SER A 282 10.78 -8.27 -14.95
CA SER A 282 12.03 -8.91 -15.40
C SER A 282 13.22 -8.59 -14.49
N LEU A 283 13.22 -7.43 -13.83
CA LEU A 283 14.26 -7.06 -12.85
C LEU A 283 14.28 -8.02 -11.64
N THR A 284 13.17 -8.71 -11.34
CA THR A 284 13.12 -9.70 -10.24
C THR A 284 14.08 -10.88 -10.46
N LEU A 285 14.41 -11.22 -11.71
CA LEU A 285 15.37 -12.27 -12.06
C LEU A 285 16.77 -12.03 -11.48
N LEU A 286 17.12 -10.76 -11.25
CA LEU A 286 18.40 -10.39 -10.64
C LEU A 286 18.55 -10.87 -9.19
N ARG A 287 17.43 -11.15 -8.50
CA ARG A 287 17.43 -11.68 -7.13
C ARG A 287 17.93 -13.12 -7.06
N ARG A 288 17.84 -13.88 -8.16
CA ARG A 288 18.12 -15.32 -8.21
C ARG A 288 17.27 -16.13 -7.21
N ASP A 289 16.06 -15.65 -6.91
CA ASP A 289 15.12 -16.32 -6.03
C ASP A 289 14.22 -17.27 -6.82
N MET A 290 14.19 -18.55 -6.43
CA MET A 290 13.44 -19.57 -7.15
C MET A 290 11.92 -19.37 -7.10
N SER A 291 11.40 -18.80 -6.01
CA SER A 291 9.97 -18.55 -5.85
C SER A 291 9.50 -17.39 -6.73
N LEU A 292 10.32 -16.35 -6.90
CA LEU A 292 10.07 -15.27 -7.85
C LEU A 292 10.17 -15.79 -9.29
N ASN A 293 11.26 -16.49 -9.62
CA ASN A 293 11.50 -17.04 -10.95
C ASN A 293 10.35 -17.94 -11.40
N ARG A 294 9.88 -18.85 -10.52
CA ARG A 294 8.73 -19.72 -10.80
C ARG A 294 7.48 -18.94 -11.18
N ARG A 295 7.14 -17.88 -10.46
CA ARG A 295 5.94 -17.06 -10.73
C ARG A 295 6.09 -16.23 -12.00
N LEU A 296 7.26 -15.63 -12.22
CA LEU A 296 7.54 -14.88 -13.45
C LEU A 296 7.45 -15.78 -14.68
N TYR A 297 8.06 -16.97 -14.64
CA TYR A 297 7.99 -17.92 -15.75
C TYR A 297 6.57 -18.46 -15.94
N ALA A 298 5.84 -18.74 -14.86
CA ALA A 298 4.43 -19.12 -14.97
C ALA A 298 3.62 -18.04 -15.70
N TRP A 299 3.87 -16.76 -15.41
CA TRP A 299 3.19 -15.64 -16.07
C TRP A 299 3.55 -15.53 -17.55
N LEU A 300 4.85 -15.66 -17.88
CA LEU A 300 5.34 -15.63 -19.27
C LEU A 300 4.89 -16.83 -20.10
N LEU A 301 4.65 -17.98 -19.48
CA LEU A 301 4.34 -19.25 -20.17
C LEU A 301 2.86 -19.65 -20.07
N GLY A 302 2.02 -18.85 -19.42
CA GLY A 302 0.58 -19.11 -19.32
C GLY A 302 0.26 -20.30 -18.40
N MET A 303 0.96 -20.39 -17.28
CA MET A 303 0.79 -21.45 -16.29
C MET A 303 0.29 -20.86 -14.97
N ASP A 304 -0.39 -21.68 -14.17
CA ASP A 304 -0.69 -21.33 -12.78
C ASP A 304 0.55 -21.49 -11.89
N ILE A 305 0.45 -21.08 -10.62
CA ILE A 305 1.55 -21.21 -9.65
C ILE A 305 1.95 -22.68 -9.44
N LYS A 306 1.02 -23.63 -9.57
CA LYS A 306 1.25 -25.07 -9.40
C LYS A 306 1.90 -25.72 -10.63
N GLY A 307 1.95 -25.01 -11.76
CA GLY A 307 2.51 -25.46 -13.02
C GLY A 307 1.47 -26.11 -13.96
N ASN A 308 0.18 -25.91 -13.70
CA ASN A 308 -0.89 -26.34 -14.59
C ASN A 308 -1.13 -25.32 -15.70
N MET A 309 -1.70 -25.76 -16.81
CA MET A 309 -2.00 -24.92 -17.96
C MET A 309 -3.13 -23.95 -17.63
N GLN A 310 -2.89 -22.65 -17.85
CA GLN A 310 -3.87 -21.58 -17.67
C GLN A 310 -4.03 -20.83 -19.00
N ALA A 311 -4.66 -21.47 -19.98
CA ALA A 311 -5.03 -20.85 -21.26
C ALA A 311 -6.56 -20.75 -21.40
N PRO A 312 -7.05 -19.76 -22.19
CA PRO A 312 -8.45 -19.69 -22.59
C PRO A 312 -8.92 -20.91 -23.39
N ASP A 313 -8.00 -21.68 -24.00
CA ASP A 313 -8.32 -22.91 -24.72
C ASP A 313 -7.46 -24.10 -24.25
N PRO A 314 -7.90 -24.83 -23.22
CA PRO A 314 -7.18 -26.01 -22.72
C PRO A 314 -7.21 -27.21 -23.69
N GLN A 315 -7.91 -27.13 -24.83
CA GLN A 315 -7.99 -28.22 -25.80
C GLN A 315 -7.03 -28.08 -26.98
N LEU A 316 -6.38 -26.91 -27.14
CA LEU A 316 -5.51 -26.64 -28.28
C LEU A 316 -4.13 -27.34 -28.18
N SER A 317 -3.68 -27.65 -26.96
CA SER A 317 -2.38 -28.24 -26.69
C SER A 317 -2.54 -29.56 -25.93
N ARG A 318 -1.91 -30.62 -26.41
CA ARG A 318 -2.01 -31.97 -25.81
C ARG A 318 -0.97 -32.20 -24.73
N THR A 319 0.12 -31.44 -24.79
CA THR A 319 1.23 -31.49 -23.82
C THR A 319 1.50 -30.11 -23.23
N LEU A 320 2.13 -30.09 -22.05
CA LEU A 320 2.55 -28.85 -21.41
C LEU A 320 3.56 -28.07 -22.28
N GLU A 321 4.46 -28.77 -22.96
CA GLU A 321 5.49 -28.18 -23.82
C GLU A 321 4.87 -27.45 -25.04
N GLU A 322 3.88 -28.05 -25.69
CA GLU A 322 3.15 -27.42 -26.79
C GLU A 322 2.44 -26.14 -26.33
N HIS A 323 1.85 -26.18 -25.14
CA HIS A 323 1.15 -25.03 -24.56
C HIS A 323 2.08 -23.89 -24.21
N THR A 324 3.17 -24.15 -23.50
CA THR A 324 4.12 -23.10 -23.10
C THR A 324 4.75 -22.45 -24.32
N ALA A 325 5.10 -23.26 -25.34
CA ALA A 325 5.62 -22.75 -26.61
C ALA A 325 4.59 -21.89 -27.36
N PHE A 326 3.35 -22.36 -27.50
CA PHE A 326 2.28 -21.62 -28.17
C PHE A 326 1.95 -20.31 -27.43
N TYR A 327 1.75 -20.37 -26.12
CA TYR A 327 1.41 -19.23 -25.29
C TYR A 327 2.50 -18.16 -25.36
N PHE A 328 3.75 -18.57 -25.14
CA PHE A 328 4.88 -17.66 -25.20
C PHE A 328 5.01 -17.00 -26.57
N HIS A 329 4.91 -17.78 -27.64
CA HIS A 329 5.01 -17.26 -29.01
C HIS A 329 3.89 -16.26 -29.34
N LYS A 330 2.65 -16.59 -28.96
CA LYS A 330 1.46 -15.80 -29.32
C LYS A 330 1.29 -14.54 -28.48
N TYR A 331 1.54 -14.62 -27.17
CA TYR A 331 1.17 -13.55 -26.23
C TYR A 331 2.37 -12.86 -25.60
N SER A 332 3.39 -13.60 -25.16
CA SER A 332 4.45 -13.07 -24.28
C SER A 332 5.69 -12.55 -25.01
N ARG A 333 6.08 -13.20 -26.12
CA ARG A 333 7.38 -13.01 -26.79
C ARG A 333 7.65 -11.55 -27.13
N GLN A 334 6.74 -10.90 -27.86
CA GLN A 334 6.97 -9.51 -28.30
C GLN A 334 7.00 -8.53 -27.14
N LEU A 335 6.20 -8.75 -26.10
CA LEU A 335 6.18 -7.91 -24.90
C LEU A 335 7.48 -8.04 -24.11
N LEU A 336 7.98 -9.27 -23.94
CA LEU A 336 9.25 -9.53 -23.28
C LEU A 336 10.43 -8.95 -24.06
N VAL A 337 10.46 -9.12 -25.39
CA VAL A 337 11.52 -8.54 -26.24
C VAL A 337 11.53 -7.02 -26.10
N GLN A 338 10.38 -6.35 -26.22
CA GLN A 338 10.29 -4.90 -26.06
C GLN A 338 10.69 -4.43 -24.65
N ALA A 339 10.32 -5.17 -23.61
CA ALA A 339 10.73 -4.88 -22.24
C ALA A 339 12.25 -4.98 -22.05
N LEU A 340 12.87 -6.04 -22.58
CA LEU A 340 14.33 -6.22 -22.52
C LEU A 340 15.07 -5.16 -23.33
N ILE A 341 14.54 -4.77 -24.49
CA ILE A 341 15.07 -3.64 -25.27
C ILE A 341 14.97 -2.34 -24.47
N SER A 342 13.83 -2.08 -23.81
CA SER A 342 13.66 -0.93 -22.93
C SER A 342 14.71 -0.92 -21.81
N ILE A 343 14.92 -2.05 -21.13
CA ILE A 343 15.95 -2.20 -20.09
C ILE A 343 17.37 -1.99 -20.65
N LEU A 344 17.68 -2.47 -21.85
CA LEU A 344 18.97 -2.27 -22.52
C LEU A 344 19.20 -0.83 -22.98
N GLN A 345 18.14 -0.06 -23.20
CA GLN A 345 18.16 1.32 -23.69
C GLN A 345 18.07 2.36 -22.57
N GLN A 346 17.65 1.98 -21.37
CA GLN A 346 17.67 2.86 -20.20
C GLN A 346 19.09 3.36 -19.96
N ARG A 347 19.31 4.66 -20.19
CA ARG A 347 20.47 5.39 -19.67
C ARG A 347 20.33 5.40 -18.16
N GLY A 348 21.39 5.11 -17.43
CA GLY A 348 21.37 5.14 -15.96
C GLY A 348 21.17 6.56 -15.45
N GLU A 349 19.94 7.07 -15.43
CA GLU A 349 19.67 8.47 -15.05
C GLU A 349 19.67 8.71 -13.53
N GLU A 350 19.78 7.68 -12.67
CA GLU A 350 19.70 7.86 -11.21
C GLU A 350 20.54 6.89 -10.37
N THR A 351 21.78 6.57 -10.79
CA THR A 351 22.72 5.91 -9.86
C THR A 351 24.07 6.58 -9.91
N ASP A 352 24.56 6.96 -8.73
CA ASP A 352 25.94 7.38 -8.49
C ASP A 352 26.91 6.62 -9.41
N THR A 353 27.80 7.40 -10.03
CA THR A 353 28.66 7.13 -11.18
C THR A 353 29.67 5.98 -11.02
N GLU A 354 29.50 5.08 -10.03
CA GLU A 354 30.53 4.10 -9.65
C GLU A 354 30.12 2.62 -9.77
N SER A 355 28.86 2.30 -10.02
CA SER A 355 28.43 0.91 -10.02
C SER A 355 28.42 0.28 -11.42
N ILE A 356 29.54 -0.35 -11.83
CA ILE A 356 29.61 -1.34 -12.93
C ILE A 356 28.43 -2.33 -12.87
N VAL A 357 27.96 -2.64 -11.66
CA VAL A 357 26.83 -3.54 -11.40
C VAL A 357 25.53 -3.05 -12.05
N ALA A 358 25.32 -1.75 -12.24
CA ALA A 358 24.12 -1.19 -12.88
C ALA A 358 24.10 -1.55 -14.38
N TYR A 359 25.23 -1.37 -15.05
CA TYR A 359 25.41 -1.69 -16.48
C TYR A 359 25.31 -3.19 -16.77
N LEU A 360 25.67 -4.04 -15.82
CA LEU A 360 25.57 -5.49 -15.98
C LEU A 360 24.14 -6.04 -15.77
N ARG A 361 23.19 -5.24 -15.24
CA ARG A 361 21.83 -5.70 -14.95
C ARG A 361 21.10 -6.24 -16.18
N PRO A 362 21.03 -5.53 -17.33
CA PRO A 362 20.32 -6.02 -18.51
C PRO A 362 20.88 -7.35 -19.01
N PHE A 363 22.20 -7.48 -19.07
CA PHE A 363 22.87 -8.70 -19.52
C PHE A 363 22.62 -9.89 -18.59
N ARG A 364 22.62 -9.67 -17.27
CA ARG A 364 22.33 -10.73 -16.28
C ARG A 364 20.89 -11.24 -16.38
N ILE A 365 19.94 -10.36 -16.69
CA ILE A 365 18.54 -10.75 -16.93
C ILE A 365 18.45 -11.63 -18.17
N ILE A 366 19.07 -11.20 -19.27
CA ILE A 366 19.08 -11.96 -20.53
C ILE A 366 19.72 -13.33 -20.32
N LEU A 367 20.88 -13.41 -19.64
CA LEU A 367 21.52 -14.68 -19.30
C LEU A 367 20.57 -15.62 -18.52
N SER A 368 19.87 -15.11 -17.51
CA SER A 368 18.89 -15.88 -16.73
C SER A 368 17.72 -16.41 -17.59
N LEU A 369 17.34 -15.68 -18.64
CA LEU A 369 16.31 -16.09 -19.59
C LEU A 369 16.84 -17.11 -20.61
N LEU A 370 18.12 -17.02 -20.99
CA LEU A 370 18.76 -17.98 -21.90
C LEU A 370 18.81 -19.40 -21.32
N ASP A 371 18.91 -19.52 -20.00
CA ASP A 371 18.87 -20.80 -19.29
C ASP A 371 17.50 -21.50 -19.35
N LYS A 372 16.45 -20.83 -19.88
CA LYS A 372 15.11 -21.40 -20.07
C LYS A 372 14.85 -21.79 -21.53
N PRO A 373 14.69 -23.09 -21.84
CA PRO A 373 14.58 -23.57 -23.22
C PRO A 373 13.33 -23.04 -23.94
N GLU A 374 12.25 -22.78 -23.21
CA GLU A 374 11.00 -22.25 -23.76
C GLU A 374 11.11 -20.75 -24.14
N ILE A 375 12.07 -20.03 -23.55
CA ILE A 375 12.18 -18.57 -23.65
C ILE A 375 13.44 -18.16 -24.42
N GLY A 376 14.62 -18.57 -23.95
CA GLY A 376 15.92 -18.10 -24.40
C GLY A 376 16.12 -18.15 -25.92
N PRO A 377 15.99 -19.32 -26.56
CA PRO A 377 16.16 -19.46 -28.02
C PRO A 377 15.21 -18.57 -28.82
N GLN A 378 14.00 -18.32 -28.31
CA GLN A 378 12.94 -17.57 -29.01
C GLN A 378 13.19 -16.06 -29.04
N ILE A 379 13.93 -15.52 -28.06
CA ILE A 379 14.19 -14.07 -27.95
C ILE A 379 15.59 -13.67 -28.45
N THR A 380 16.52 -14.62 -28.52
CA THR A 380 17.95 -14.34 -28.81
C THR A 380 18.14 -13.61 -30.14
N GLY A 381 17.49 -14.07 -31.21
CA GLY A 381 17.66 -13.49 -32.55
C GLY A 381 17.24 -12.02 -32.63
N GLU A 382 16.19 -11.63 -31.90
CA GLU A 382 15.69 -10.24 -31.88
C GLU A 382 16.50 -9.33 -30.97
N LEU A 383 17.11 -9.88 -29.91
CA LEU A 383 17.86 -9.10 -28.93
C LEU A 383 19.33 -8.90 -29.28
N MET A 384 19.93 -9.79 -30.08
CA MET A 384 21.39 -9.81 -30.30
C MET A 384 21.96 -8.46 -30.73
N LEU A 385 21.30 -7.77 -31.67
CA LEU A 385 21.75 -6.46 -32.13
C LEU A 385 21.67 -5.39 -31.04
N GLU A 386 20.61 -5.38 -30.25
CA GLU A 386 20.43 -4.43 -29.15
C GLU A 386 21.41 -4.71 -28.00
N VAL A 387 21.72 -5.98 -27.74
CA VAL A 387 22.77 -6.40 -26.79
C VAL A 387 24.14 -5.87 -27.22
N VAL A 388 24.51 -6.05 -28.50
CA VAL A 388 25.77 -5.54 -29.04
C VAL A 388 25.82 -4.01 -28.99
N ARG A 389 24.73 -3.32 -29.35
CA ARG A 389 24.63 -1.87 -29.26
C ARG A 389 24.76 -1.37 -27.82
N ALA A 390 24.08 -1.99 -26.87
CA ALA A 390 24.15 -1.64 -25.46
C ALA A 390 25.56 -1.87 -24.90
N PHE A 391 26.20 -2.99 -25.25
CA PHE A 391 27.58 -3.27 -24.85
C PHE A 391 28.57 -2.25 -25.43
N TYR A 392 28.44 -1.91 -26.72
CA TYR A 392 29.26 -0.89 -27.35
C TYR A 392 29.09 0.49 -26.69
N ARG A 393 27.85 0.92 -26.42
CA ARG A 393 27.57 2.16 -25.69
C ARG A 393 28.25 2.16 -24.32
N TYR A 394 28.10 1.07 -23.57
CA TYR A 394 28.73 0.92 -22.26
C TYR A 394 30.26 1.01 -22.31
N CYS A 395 30.90 0.36 -23.29
CA CYS A 395 32.35 0.46 -23.46
C CYS A 395 32.78 1.91 -23.72
N ARG A 396 32.05 2.67 -24.54
CA ARG A 396 32.36 4.08 -24.82
C ARG A 396 32.19 4.96 -23.58
N GLU A 397 31.10 4.79 -22.84
CA GLU A 397 30.87 5.50 -21.57
C GLU A 397 32.00 5.24 -20.57
N MET A 398 32.41 3.97 -20.40
CA MET A 398 33.51 3.59 -19.49
C MET A 398 34.88 4.09 -19.94
N LEU A 399 35.10 4.26 -21.23
CA LEU A 399 36.33 4.82 -21.79
C LEU A 399 36.36 6.36 -21.76
N GLY A 400 35.26 7.01 -21.34
CA GLY A 400 35.14 8.47 -21.33
C GLY A 400 35.06 9.07 -22.75
N GLU A 401 34.63 8.28 -23.73
CA GLU A 401 34.53 8.70 -25.14
C GLU A 401 33.19 9.37 -25.49
N ASP A 402 32.37 9.65 -24.48
CA ASP A 402 31.12 10.40 -24.61
C ASP A 402 31.37 11.90 -24.40
N VAL A 403 31.70 12.57 -25.50
CA VAL A 403 31.47 14.01 -25.75
C VAL A 403 30.25 14.15 -26.64
#